data_AF-A0A661QIS0-F1
#
_entry.id   AF-A0A661QIS0-F1
#
_cell.length_a   1.000
_cell.length_b   1.000
_cell.length_c   1.000
_cell.angle_alpha   90.00
_cell.angle_beta   90.00
_cell.angle_gamma   90.00
#
_symmetry.space_group_name_H-M   'P 1'
#
loop_
_entity.id
_entity.type
_entity.pdbx_description
1 polymer ?
#
loop_
_entity_poly.entity_id
_entity_poly.type
_entity_poly.pdbx_seq_one_letter_code
_entity_poly.pdbx_strand_id
1 'polypeptide(L)'
;MCPSKHFDVADATLAAQLFGQQNKHLKLIEKKLGIRLGSQGTVIHLSGEPAQVHVGYRLLEELCLLMRENMPIYPTDIDYAIRILSSDSSTSLKDIFCDTVFISARNKLIAPKSLAQKNYIDNIRKNHVVFGVGPAGTGKTYLAMAMGVAALMRKEVRRIMLVRPAVEAGEKLGFLPGDLAEKVNPYLRPLYDALYDMLELQKAQELLETGVVEVAPLAFMRGRTLNDAFIILDEAQNTTA
;
A
#
# COMPACT_ATOMS: atom_id res chain seq x y z
N MET A 1 -37.17 -19.43 2.01
CA MET A 1 -36.18 -19.43 3.12
C MET A 1 -34.97 -18.68 2.62
N CYS A 2 -34.46 -17.70 3.36
CA CYS A 2 -33.18 -17.08 3.02
C CYS A 2 -32.08 -18.14 3.13
N PRO A 3 -31.19 -18.30 2.14
CA PRO A 3 -30.12 -19.29 2.22
C PRO A 3 -29.23 -18.98 3.43
N SER A 4 -29.04 -19.98 4.28
CA SER A 4 -28.13 -19.92 5.42
C SER A 4 -26.89 -20.76 5.14
N LYS A 5 -25.72 -20.22 5.44
CA LYS A 5 -24.45 -20.95 5.45
C LYS A 5 -23.87 -20.93 6.85
N HIS A 6 -23.10 -21.96 7.19
CA HIS A 6 -22.32 -22.01 8.41
C HIS A 6 -20.84 -22.13 8.06
N PHE A 7 -20.00 -21.38 8.77
CA PHE A 7 -18.55 -21.42 8.66
C PHE A 7 -17.99 -21.75 10.03
N ASP A 8 -17.25 -22.86 10.16
CA ASP A 8 -16.61 -23.24 11.41
C ASP A 8 -15.11 -22.92 11.36
N VAL A 9 -14.66 -22.09 12.29
CA VAL A 9 -13.24 -21.74 12.43
C VAL A 9 -12.44 -22.91 12.98
N ALA A 10 -13.10 -23.84 13.69
CA ALA A 10 -12.55 -25.01 14.39
C ALA A 10 -11.51 -24.73 15.50
N ASP A 11 -10.98 -23.50 15.57
CA ASP A 11 -10.02 -23.05 16.59
C ASP A 11 -10.60 -21.85 17.35
N ALA A 12 -10.72 -21.98 18.67
CA ALA A 12 -11.32 -20.96 19.54
C ALA A 12 -10.47 -19.69 19.64
N THR A 13 -9.15 -19.80 19.62
CA THR A 13 -8.24 -18.64 19.64
C THR A 13 -8.33 -17.86 18.34
N LEU A 14 -8.32 -18.58 17.21
CA LEU A 14 -8.49 -17.98 15.89
C LEU A 14 -9.86 -17.34 15.73
N ALA A 15 -10.92 -17.99 16.23
CA ALA A 15 -12.27 -17.44 16.23
C ALA A 15 -12.35 -16.12 17.01
N ALA A 16 -11.74 -16.07 18.19
CA ALA A 16 -11.70 -14.85 19.00
C ALA A 16 -10.99 -13.69 18.28
N GLN A 17 -9.88 -13.97 17.58
CA GLN A 17 -9.17 -12.98 16.77
C GLN A 17 -10.01 -12.52 15.56
N LEU A 18 -10.62 -13.47 14.84
CA LEU A 18 -11.46 -13.21 13.68
C LEU A 18 -12.67 -12.35 14.04
N PHE A 19 -13.35 -12.65 15.15
CA PHE A 19 -14.55 -11.91 15.57
C PHE A 19 -14.19 -10.50 16.05
N GLY A 20 -13.00 -10.34 16.60
CA GLY A 20 -12.52 -9.10 17.21
C GLY A 20 -13.23 -8.79 18.53
N GLN A 21 -12.72 -7.80 19.27
CA GLN A 21 -13.31 -7.40 20.54
C GLN A 21 -14.81 -7.05 20.37
N GLN A 22 -15.68 -7.65 21.18
CA GLN A 22 -17.13 -7.44 21.15
C GLN A 22 -17.78 -7.64 19.75
N ASN A 23 -17.24 -8.59 18.97
CA ASN A 23 -17.66 -8.92 17.61
C ASN A 23 -17.54 -7.73 16.63
N LYS A 24 -16.60 -6.80 16.85
CA LYS A 24 -16.42 -5.62 16.01
C LYS A 24 -16.17 -5.97 14.54
N HIS A 25 -15.41 -7.03 14.26
CA HIS A 25 -15.14 -7.46 12.88
C HIS A 25 -16.39 -8.03 12.22
N LEU A 26 -17.14 -8.88 12.92
CA LEU A 26 -18.40 -9.44 12.38
C LEU A 26 -19.40 -8.31 12.06
N LYS A 27 -19.59 -7.36 12.98
CA LYS A 27 -20.47 -6.20 12.76
C LYS A 27 -20.04 -5.35 11.57
N LEU A 28 -18.73 -5.19 11.35
CA LEU A 28 -18.20 -4.50 10.18
C LEU A 28 -18.56 -5.24 8.88
N ILE A 29 -18.36 -6.56 8.85
CA ILE A 29 -18.69 -7.41 7.70
C ILE A 29 -20.20 -7.37 7.40
N GLU A 30 -21.05 -7.53 8.43
CA GLU A 30 -22.51 -7.40 8.30
C GLU A 30 -22.90 -6.08 7.64
N LYS A 31 -22.38 -4.96 8.17
CA LYS A 31 -22.69 -3.62 7.66
C LYS A 31 -22.25 -3.42 6.22
N LYS A 32 -21.09 -3.96 5.84
CA LYS A 32 -20.48 -3.73 4.52
C LYS A 32 -21.10 -4.60 3.43
N LEU A 33 -21.46 -5.84 3.74
CA LEU A 33 -22.05 -6.79 2.80
C LEU A 33 -23.58 -6.79 2.83
N GLY A 34 -24.21 -6.15 3.83
CA GLY A 34 -25.66 -6.16 3.99
C GLY A 34 -26.22 -7.54 4.37
N ILE A 35 -25.41 -8.37 5.03
CA ILE A 35 -25.79 -9.71 5.50
C ILE A 35 -25.93 -9.72 7.03
N ARG A 36 -26.53 -10.78 7.57
CA ARG A 36 -26.56 -11.05 9.02
C ARG A 36 -25.55 -12.13 9.37
N LEU A 37 -24.77 -11.88 10.41
CA LEU A 37 -23.77 -12.78 11.00
C LEU A 37 -24.13 -13.05 12.46
N GLY A 38 -24.31 -14.33 12.80
CA GLY A 38 -24.37 -14.79 14.18
C GLY A 38 -23.16 -15.65 14.50
N SER A 39 -22.68 -15.64 15.75
CA SER A 39 -21.65 -16.58 16.20
C SER A 39 -22.13 -17.42 17.38
N GLN A 40 -21.80 -18.71 17.37
CA GLN A 40 -22.03 -19.65 18.46
C GLN A 40 -20.80 -20.55 18.59
N GLY A 41 -20.02 -20.36 19.66
CA GLY A 41 -18.71 -21.00 19.78
C GLY A 41 -17.77 -20.56 18.66
N THR A 42 -17.23 -21.53 17.90
CA THR A 42 -16.37 -21.29 16.72
C THR A 42 -17.15 -21.20 15.41
N VAL A 43 -18.48 -21.41 15.44
CA VAL A 43 -19.33 -21.44 14.25
C VAL A 43 -19.94 -20.06 14.01
N ILE A 44 -19.81 -19.58 12.76
CA ILE A 44 -20.45 -18.37 12.26
C ILE A 44 -21.61 -18.77 11.34
N HIS A 45 -22.79 -18.23 11.59
CA HIS A 45 -23.97 -18.35 10.74
C HIS A 45 -24.12 -17.11 9.87
N LEU A 46 -24.20 -17.31 8.55
CA LEU A 46 -24.38 -16.26 7.56
C LEU A 46 -25.77 -16.37 6.93
N SER A 47 -26.50 -15.26 6.84
CA SER A 47 -27.80 -15.22 6.13
C SER A 47 -28.02 -13.88 5.45
N GLY A 48 -28.68 -13.89 4.29
CA GLY A 48 -28.89 -12.70 3.47
C GLY A 48 -29.06 -13.03 1.99
N GLU A 49 -28.70 -12.08 1.14
CA GLU A 49 -28.67 -12.26 -0.30
C GLU A 49 -27.59 -13.30 -0.70
N PRO A 50 -27.89 -14.29 -1.56
CA PRO A 50 -26.98 -15.40 -1.88
C PRO A 50 -25.57 -14.99 -2.31
N ALA A 51 -25.42 -13.98 -3.18
CA ALA A 51 -24.11 -13.53 -3.66
C ALA A 51 -23.29 -12.86 -2.54
N GLN A 52 -23.92 -12.01 -1.70
CA GLN A 52 -23.25 -11.40 -0.55
C GLN A 52 -22.88 -12.43 0.53
N VAL A 53 -23.73 -13.44 0.75
CA VAL A 53 -23.41 -14.56 1.66
C VAL A 53 -22.23 -15.37 1.12
N HIS A 54 -22.12 -15.56 -0.20
CA HIS A 54 -20.96 -16.21 -0.81
C HIS A 54 -19.68 -15.40 -0.60
N VAL A 55 -19.70 -14.08 -0.84
CA VAL A 55 -18.56 -13.18 -0.59
C VAL A 55 -18.17 -13.19 0.89
N GLY A 56 -19.15 -13.11 1.80
CA GLY A 56 -18.91 -13.17 3.25
C GLY A 56 -18.28 -14.49 3.69
N TYR A 57 -18.71 -15.61 3.12
CA TYR A 57 -18.10 -16.92 3.39
C TYR A 57 -16.65 -16.97 2.92
N ARG A 58 -16.38 -16.56 1.67
CA ARG A 58 -15.03 -16.49 1.11
C ARG A 58 -14.11 -15.57 1.92
N LEU A 59 -14.64 -14.44 2.40
CA LEU A 59 -13.90 -13.53 3.27
C LEU A 59 -13.45 -14.21 4.57
N LEU A 60 -14.34 -14.96 5.23
CA LEU A 60 -13.99 -15.66 6.47
C LEU A 60 -12.93 -16.74 6.23
N GLU A 61 -13.02 -17.49 5.11
CA GLU A 61 -12.00 -18.45 4.69
C GLU A 61 -10.63 -17.77 4.53
N GLU A 62 -10.55 -16.71 3.72
CA GLU A 62 -9.29 -16.03 3.42
C GLU A 62 -8.70 -15.34 4.65
N LEU A 63 -9.53 -14.71 5.51
CA LEU A 63 -9.04 -14.11 6.76
C LEU A 63 -8.48 -15.17 7.72
N CYS A 64 -9.09 -16.36 7.79
CA CYS A 64 -8.53 -17.46 8.58
C CYS A 64 -7.18 -17.91 8.04
N LEU A 65 -7.02 -17.99 6.71
CA LEU A 65 -5.73 -18.33 6.08
C LEU A 65 -4.66 -17.30 6.41
N LEU A 66 -4.96 -16.01 6.30
CA LEU A 66 -4.02 -14.94 6.64
C LEU A 66 -3.59 -14.96 8.11
N MET A 67 -4.55 -15.15 9.02
CA MET A 67 -4.27 -15.23 10.46
C MET A 67 -3.43 -16.46 10.84
N ARG A 68 -3.62 -17.60 10.16
CA ARG A 68 -2.78 -18.81 10.34
C ARG A 68 -1.34 -18.58 9.90
N GLU A 69 -1.09 -17.66 8.98
CA GLU A 69 0.26 -17.20 8.60
C GLU A 69 0.81 -16.13 9.56
N ASN A 70 0.19 -15.92 10.73
CA ASN A 70 0.52 -14.91 11.73
C ASN A 70 0.43 -13.46 11.21
N MET A 71 -0.37 -13.20 10.17
CA MET A 71 -0.64 -11.83 9.75
C MET A 71 -1.63 -11.17 10.71
N PRO A 72 -1.30 -10.02 11.33
CA PRO A 72 -2.26 -9.25 12.10
C PRO A 72 -3.31 -8.65 11.16
N ILE A 73 -4.59 -8.83 11.49
CA ILE A 73 -5.71 -8.26 10.73
C ILE A 73 -6.30 -7.08 11.50
N TYR A 74 -6.27 -5.91 10.87
CA TYR A 74 -6.91 -4.70 11.38
C TYR A 74 -8.26 -4.46 10.69
N PRO A 75 -9.17 -3.65 11.28
CA PRO A 75 -10.46 -3.35 10.67
C PRO A 75 -10.36 -2.80 9.23
N THR A 76 -9.31 -2.03 8.93
CA THR A 76 -9.07 -1.53 7.58
C THR A 76 -8.74 -2.63 6.57
N ASP A 77 -8.08 -3.70 7.01
CA ASP A 77 -7.74 -4.83 6.14
C ASP A 77 -8.98 -5.63 5.77
N ILE A 78 -9.95 -5.71 6.69
CA ILE A 78 -11.27 -6.29 6.40
C ILE A 78 -12.00 -5.47 5.33
N ASP A 79 -11.93 -4.13 5.42
CA ASP A 79 -12.52 -3.25 4.39
C ASP A 79 -11.87 -3.47 3.01
N TYR A 80 -10.54 -3.63 2.94
CA TYR A 80 -9.85 -3.94 1.69
C TYR A 80 -10.20 -5.33 1.17
N ALA A 81 -10.20 -6.33 2.05
CA ALA A 81 -10.54 -7.71 1.73
C ALA A 81 -11.95 -7.84 1.14
N ILE A 82 -12.93 -7.16 1.74
CA ILE A 82 -14.30 -7.08 1.22
C ILE A 82 -14.31 -6.50 -0.19
N ARG A 83 -13.64 -5.36 -0.43
CA ARG A 83 -13.60 -4.74 -1.76
C ARG A 83 -13.01 -5.66 -2.83
N ILE A 84 -11.94 -6.38 -2.49
CA ILE A 84 -11.29 -7.33 -3.39
C ILE A 84 -12.26 -8.47 -3.73
N LEU A 85 -12.81 -9.14 -2.72
CA LEU A 85 -13.68 -10.30 -2.91
C LEU A 85 -15.06 -9.97 -3.48
N SER A 86 -15.56 -8.75 -3.26
CA SER A 86 -16.76 -8.25 -3.93
C SER A 86 -16.54 -7.98 -5.42
N SER A 87 -15.30 -7.70 -5.83
CA SER A 87 -14.95 -7.52 -7.25
C SER A 87 -14.69 -8.86 -7.93
N ASP A 88 -13.98 -9.76 -7.26
CA ASP A 88 -13.74 -11.14 -7.70
C ASP A 88 -13.53 -12.06 -6.48
N SER A 89 -14.53 -12.89 -6.19
CA SER A 89 -14.54 -13.79 -5.01
C SER A 89 -13.59 -14.98 -5.11
N SER A 90 -12.97 -15.20 -6.27
CA SER A 90 -11.95 -16.24 -6.49
C SER A 90 -10.53 -15.78 -6.15
N THR A 91 -10.34 -14.47 -5.96
CA THR A 91 -9.03 -13.88 -5.64
C THR A 91 -8.48 -14.40 -4.32
N SER A 92 -7.22 -14.82 -4.29
CA SER A 92 -6.52 -15.11 -3.02
C SER A 92 -6.07 -13.81 -2.35
N LEU A 93 -6.51 -13.58 -1.12
CA LEU A 93 -6.03 -12.44 -0.34
C LEU A 93 -4.60 -12.64 0.12
N LYS A 94 -4.17 -13.90 0.32
CA LYS A 94 -2.79 -14.25 0.64
C LYS A 94 -1.82 -13.73 -0.42
N ASP A 95 -2.12 -13.94 -1.69
CA ASP A 95 -1.28 -13.49 -2.80
C ASP A 95 -1.13 -11.96 -2.86
N ILE A 96 -2.07 -11.22 -2.28
CA ILE A 96 -2.04 -9.76 -2.23
C ILE A 96 -1.38 -9.30 -0.92
N PHE A 97 -1.97 -9.60 0.23
CA PHE A 97 -1.53 -9.00 1.49
C PHE A 97 -0.19 -9.55 1.99
N CYS A 98 0.15 -10.80 1.66
CA CYS A 98 1.45 -11.37 2.06
C CYS A 98 2.59 -10.99 1.10
N ASP A 99 2.31 -10.27 0.00
CA ASP A 99 3.31 -9.76 -0.93
C ASP A 99 4.04 -8.53 -0.35
N THR A 100 4.78 -8.77 0.73
CA THR A 100 5.50 -7.74 1.47
C THR A 100 6.63 -7.19 0.62
N VAL A 101 6.54 -5.91 0.30
CA VAL A 101 7.57 -5.17 -0.44
C VAL A 101 8.70 -4.78 0.49
N PHE A 102 8.34 -4.20 1.64
CA PHE A 102 9.30 -3.62 2.57
C PHE A 102 8.75 -3.63 3.99
N ILE A 103 9.64 -3.71 4.98
CA ILE A 103 9.31 -3.52 6.38
C ILE A 103 9.96 -2.22 6.81
N SER A 104 9.17 -1.24 7.22
CA SER A 104 9.73 0.05 7.63
C SER A 104 10.45 -0.05 8.97
N ALA A 105 11.26 0.97 9.27
CA ALA A 105 11.92 1.14 10.57
C ALA A 105 10.96 1.12 11.78
N ARG A 106 9.66 1.37 11.55
CA ARG A 106 8.61 1.32 12.59
C ARG A 106 7.91 -0.04 12.65
N ASN A 107 8.52 -1.11 12.10
CA ASN A 107 7.94 -2.45 11.95
C ASN A 107 6.60 -2.46 11.20
N LYS A 108 6.36 -1.47 10.34
CA LYS A 108 5.15 -1.41 9.52
C LYS A 108 5.40 -2.17 8.23
N LEU A 109 4.57 -3.18 7.98
CA LEU A 109 4.58 -3.94 6.73
C LEU A 109 4.04 -3.06 5.60
N ILE A 110 4.82 -2.88 4.55
CA ILE A 110 4.41 -2.22 3.31
C ILE A 110 4.12 -3.32 2.29
N ALA A 111 2.83 -3.54 2.03
CA ALA A 111 2.31 -4.56 1.14
C ALA A 111 1.14 -3.97 0.32
N PRO A 112 0.79 -4.54 -0.85
CA PRO A 112 -0.38 -4.10 -1.59
C PRO A 112 -1.66 -4.39 -0.80
N LYS A 113 -2.61 -3.47 -0.89
CA LYS A 113 -3.92 -3.52 -0.25
C LYS A 113 -5.06 -3.63 -1.28
N SER A 114 -4.72 -3.77 -2.55
CA SER A 114 -5.66 -3.98 -3.65
C SER A 114 -4.99 -4.71 -4.80
N LEU A 115 -5.80 -5.32 -5.68
CA LEU A 115 -5.32 -5.97 -6.89
C LEU A 115 -4.55 -5.00 -7.80
N ALA A 116 -5.01 -3.75 -7.93
CA ALA A 116 -4.32 -2.73 -8.71
C ALA A 116 -2.93 -2.40 -8.15
N GLN A 117 -2.80 -2.33 -6.81
CA GLN A 117 -1.50 -2.12 -6.17
C GLN A 117 -0.57 -3.33 -6.36
N LYS A 118 -1.10 -4.55 -6.27
CA LYS A 118 -0.33 -5.77 -6.55
C LYS A 118 0.18 -5.76 -7.99
N ASN A 119 -0.70 -5.52 -8.95
CA ASN A 119 -0.34 -5.43 -10.36
C ASN A 119 0.72 -4.34 -10.60
N TYR A 120 0.62 -3.19 -9.91
CA TYR A 120 1.61 -2.13 -10.00
C TYR A 120 2.99 -2.60 -9.51
N ILE A 121 3.06 -3.22 -8.33
CA ILE A 121 4.29 -3.77 -7.77
C ILE A 121 4.89 -4.85 -8.68
N ASP A 122 4.06 -5.77 -9.17
CA ASP A 122 4.51 -6.85 -10.06
C ASP A 122 5.04 -6.32 -11.38
N ASN A 123 4.46 -5.24 -11.91
CA ASN A 123 4.99 -4.57 -13.09
C ASN A 123 6.34 -3.92 -12.81
N ILE A 124 6.54 -3.29 -11.64
CA ILE A 124 7.84 -2.71 -11.26
C ILE A 124 8.93 -3.79 -11.22
N ARG A 125 8.61 -4.99 -10.71
CA ARG A 125 9.56 -6.11 -10.64
C ARG A 125 9.96 -6.65 -12.02
N LYS A 126 9.03 -6.62 -12.99
CA LYS A 126 9.18 -7.31 -14.27
C LYS A 126 9.65 -6.40 -15.41
N ASN A 127 9.53 -5.09 -15.26
CA ASN A 127 9.76 -4.14 -16.35
C ASN A 127 10.74 -3.04 -15.91
N HIS A 128 11.57 -2.56 -16.84
CA HIS A 128 12.51 -1.46 -16.58
C HIS A 128 11.82 -0.11 -16.39
N VAL A 129 10.66 0.11 -17.01
CA VAL A 129 9.89 1.36 -16.95
C VAL A 129 8.41 1.03 -16.72
N VAL A 130 7.80 1.68 -15.73
CA VAL A 130 6.40 1.48 -15.36
C VAL A 130 5.72 2.82 -15.10
N PHE A 131 4.57 3.02 -15.75
CA PHE A 131 3.72 4.18 -15.52
C PHE A 131 2.63 3.84 -14.50
N GLY A 132 2.72 4.42 -13.30
CA GLY A 132 1.68 4.32 -12.28
C GLY A 132 0.66 5.44 -12.43
N VAL A 133 -0.45 5.20 -13.15
CA VAL A 133 -1.52 6.20 -13.32
C VAL A 133 -2.71 5.85 -12.42
N GLY A 134 -3.23 6.84 -11.69
CA GLY A 134 -4.43 6.67 -10.88
C GLY A 134 -4.66 7.84 -9.91
N PRO A 135 -5.82 7.87 -9.21
CA PRO A 135 -6.19 8.96 -8.31
C PRO A 135 -5.19 9.21 -7.17
N ALA A 136 -5.26 10.38 -6.54
CA ALA A 136 -4.54 10.68 -5.32
C ALA A 136 -4.91 9.69 -4.19
N GLY A 137 -3.98 9.43 -3.27
CA GLY A 137 -4.22 8.53 -2.13
C GLY A 137 -4.22 7.02 -2.45
N THR A 138 -3.94 6.62 -3.70
CA THR A 138 -3.86 5.19 -4.09
C THR A 138 -2.50 4.55 -3.80
N GLY A 139 -1.55 5.28 -3.22
CA GLY A 139 -0.26 4.75 -2.77
C GLY A 139 0.79 4.55 -3.85
N LYS A 140 0.58 5.04 -5.08
CA LYS A 140 1.51 4.86 -6.22
C LYS A 140 2.95 5.25 -5.88
N THR A 141 3.17 6.50 -5.50
CA THR A 141 4.50 7.02 -5.15
C THR A 141 5.09 6.31 -3.94
N TYR A 142 4.27 6.07 -2.91
CA TYR A 142 4.72 5.39 -1.68
C TYR A 142 5.15 3.93 -1.94
N LEU A 143 4.41 3.17 -2.74
CA LEU A 143 4.78 1.79 -3.10
C LEU A 143 6.02 1.76 -4.00
N ALA A 144 6.14 2.69 -4.95
CA ALA A 144 7.33 2.81 -5.79
C ALA A 144 8.57 3.11 -4.95
N MET A 145 8.45 4.02 -3.98
CA MET A 145 9.53 4.35 -3.05
C MET A 145 9.92 3.15 -2.19
N ALA A 146 8.94 2.41 -1.65
CA ALA A 146 9.21 1.18 -0.90
C ALA A 146 9.93 0.13 -1.74
N MET A 147 9.55 -0.04 -3.01
CA MET A 147 10.25 -0.92 -3.96
C MET A 147 11.70 -0.46 -4.19
N GLY A 148 11.91 0.84 -4.41
CA GLY A 148 13.26 1.40 -4.61
C GLY A 148 14.15 1.24 -3.38
N VAL A 149 13.63 1.51 -2.18
CA VAL A 149 14.35 1.31 -0.92
C VAL A 149 14.70 -0.17 -0.71
N ALA A 150 13.75 -1.08 -0.98
CA ALA A 150 14.00 -2.51 -0.91
C ALA A 150 15.12 -2.94 -1.87
N ALA A 151 15.09 -2.48 -3.12
CA ALA A 151 16.13 -2.77 -4.12
C ALA A 151 17.50 -2.22 -3.69
N LEU A 152 17.55 -1.02 -3.13
CA LEU A 152 18.78 -0.41 -2.61
C LEU A 152 19.37 -1.23 -1.46
N MET A 153 18.54 -1.64 -0.49
CA MET A 153 18.98 -2.44 0.65
C MET A 153 19.46 -3.84 0.25
N ARG A 154 18.86 -4.41 -0.81
CA ARG A 154 19.31 -5.68 -1.44
C ARG A 154 20.52 -5.51 -2.35
N LYS A 155 21.02 -4.28 -2.52
CA LYS A 155 22.15 -3.93 -3.41
C LYS A 155 21.89 -4.24 -4.89
N GLU A 156 20.61 -4.30 -5.29
CA GLU A 156 20.19 -4.46 -6.69
C GLU A 156 20.39 -3.16 -7.47
N VAL A 157 20.28 -2.02 -6.79
CA VAL A 157 20.62 -0.69 -7.30
C VAL A 157 21.62 -0.02 -6.35
N ARG A 158 22.38 0.94 -6.87
CA ARG A 158 23.37 1.71 -6.08
C ARG A 158 22.83 3.03 -5.57
N ARG A 159 21.75 3.54 -6.17
CA ARG A 159 21.15 4.82 -5.83
C ARG A 159 19.65 4.87 -6.11
N ILE A 160 18.95 5.78 -5.44
CA ILE A 160 17.55 6.12 -5.69
C ILE A 160 17.47 7.59 -6.05
N MET A 161 16.68 7.93 -7.09
CA MET A 161 16.38 9.31 -7.45
C MET A 161 14.89 9.56 -7.34
N LEU A 162 14.50 10.46 -6.45
CA LEU A 162 13.13 10.92 -6.25
C LEU A 162 13.00 12.28 -6.93
N VAL A 163 12.30 12.30 -8.05
CA VAL A 163 12.22 13.45 -8.94
C VAL A 163 10.79 13.93 -8.99
N ARG A 164 10.59 15.25 -8.93
CA ARG A 164 9.25 15.86 -9.07
C ARG A 164 9.34 17.09 -9.98
N PRO A 165 8.42 17.29 -10.94
CA PRO A 165 8.34 18.54 -11.68
C PRO A 165 8.05 19.69 -10.71
N ALA A 166 8.82 20.79 -10.83
CA ALA A 166 8.46 22.02 -10.15
C ALA A 166 7.23 22.59 -10.85
N VAL A 167 6.11 22.67 -10.14
CA VAL A 167 4.90 23.33 -10.64
C VAL A 167 4.91 24.74 -10.11
N GLU A 168 4.90 25.73 -11.01
CA GLU A 168 4.53 27.09 -10.62
C GLU A 168 3.04 27.06 -10.30
N ALA A 169 2.71 26.85 -9.02
CA ALA A 169 1.34 26.89 -8.52
C ALA A 169 0.86 28.36 -8.50
N GLY A 170 0.62 28.95 -9.67
CA GLY A 170 0.07 30.31 -9.82
C GLY A 170 1.01 31.46 -9.42
N GLU A 171 2.03 31.22 -8.59
CA GLU A 171 3.09 32.16 -8.28
C GLU A 171 4.39 31.73 -8.98
N LYS A 172 5.02 32.65 -9.72
CA LYS A 172 6.35 32.42 -10.27
C LYS A 172 7.28 31.99 -9.13
N LEU A 173 8.16 31.02 -9.35
CA LEU A 173 9.15 30.59 -8.36
C LEU A 173 9.97 31.77 -7.77
N GLY A 174 10.00 32.89 -8.49
CA GLY A 174 10.52 34.19 -8.06
C GLY A 174 9.89 34.83 -6.81
N PHE A 175 8.65 34.49 -6.40
CA PHE A 175 7.94 35.18 -5.30
C PHE A 175 8.22 34.65 -3.88
N LEU A 176 8.66 33.40 -3.75
CA LEU A 176 9.05 32.85 -2.44
C LEU A 176 10.40 33.46 -2.00
N PRO A 177 10.55 34.00 -0.79
CA PRO A 177 11.85 34.50 -0.31
C PRO A 177 12.83 33.33 -0.12
N GLY A 178 14.13 33.58 -0.29
CA GLY A 178 15.18 32.56 -0.09
C GLY A 178 15.91 32.14 -1.37
N ASP A 179 16.84 31.21 -1.22
CA ASP A 179 17.58 30.62 -2.34
C ASP A 179 16.71 29.65 -3.17
N LEU A 180 17.22 29.20 -4.33
CA LEU A 180 16.46 28.30 -5.20
C LEU A 180 16.08 26.98 -4.51
N ALA A 181 16.91 26.49 -3.58
CA ALA A 181 16.65 25.26 -2.85
C ALA A 181 15.51 25.45 -1.83
N GLU A 182 15.53 26.55 -1.07
CA GLU A 182 14.48 26.92 -0.10
C GLU A 182 13.11 27.07 -0.77
N LYS A 183 13.07 27.58 -2.00
CA LYS A 183 11.83 27.75 -2.78
C LYS A 183 11.24 26.43 -3.28
N VAL A 184 12.07 25.43 -3.59
CA VAL A 184 11.61 24.15 -4.14
C VAL A 184 11.34 23.10 -3.05
N ASN A 185 11.98 23.24 -1.89
CA ASN A 185 11.86 22.30 -0.77
C ASN A 185 10.39 22.02 -0.35
N PRO A 186 9.46 22.99 -0.26
CA PRO A 186 8.06 22.71 0.08
C PRO A 186 7.37 21.68 -0.84
N TYR A 187 7.71 21.66 -2.13
CA TYR A 187 7.12 20.74 -3.11
C TYR A 187 7.71 19.32 -3.02
N LEU A 188 8.94 19.21 -2.53
CA LEU A 188 9.65 17.95 -2.36
C LEU A 188 9.41 17.33 -0.97
N ARG A 189 8.91 18.10 0.00
CA ARG A 189 8.65 17.67 1.38
C ARG A 189 7.89 16.33 1.49
N PRO A 190 6.83 16.06 0.71
CA PRO A 190 6.14 14.76 0.77
C PRO A 190 7.04 13.55 0.47
N LEU A 191 8.06 13.71 -0.39
CA LEU A 191 9.02 12.66 -0.71
C LEU A 191 9.99 12.42 0.46
N TYR A 192 10.44 13.48 1.13
CA TYR A 192 11.23 13.36 2.36
C TYR A 192 10.45 12.67 3.48
N ASP A 193 9.20 13.10 3.70
CA ASP A 193 8.33 12.52 4.74
C ASP A 193 8.09 11.02 4.51
N ALA A 194 7.84 10.61 3.26
CA ALA A 194 7.67 9.21 2.91
C ALA A 194 8.96 8.39 3.13
N LEU A 195 10.13 8.94 2.83
CA LEU A 195 11.41 8.29 3.09
C LEU A 195 11.64 8.09 4.60
N TYR A 196 11.34 9.12 5.42
CA TYR A 196 11.45 9.05 6.88
C TYR A 196 10.39 8.15 7.55
N ASP A 197 9.28 7.84 6.87
CA ASP A 197 8.34 6.80 7.32
C ASP A 197 8.88 5.38 7.06
N MET A 198 9.73 5.22 6.03
CA MET A 198 10.29 3.93 5.62
C MET A 198 11.57 3.59 6.38
N LEU A 199 12.47 4.55 6.56
CA LEU A 199 13.81 4.35 7.13
C LEU A 199 13.95 5.06 8.48
N GLU A 200 14.92 4.60 9.28
CA GLU A 200 15.31 5.35 10.48
C GLU A 200 15.84 6.73 10.08
N LEU A 201 15.53 7.74 10.89
CA LEU A 201 15.87 9.13 10.59
C LEU A 201 17.35 9.32 10.26
N GLN A 202 18.23 8.77 11.10
CA GLN A 202 19.68 8.84 10.90
C GLN A 202 20.11 8.17 9.59
N LYS A 203 19.54 7.01 9.27
CA LYS A 203 19.87 6.29 8.05
C LYS A 203 19.41 7.03 6.80
N ALA A 204 18.20 7.57 6.83
CA ALA A 204 17.67 8.38 5.73
C ALA A 204 18.52 9.62 5.48
N GLN A 205 18.93 10.33 6.55
CA GLN A 205 19.82 11.49 6.46
C GLN A 205 21.19 11.12 5.86
N GLU A 206 21.81 10.04 6.33
CA GLU A 206 23.08 9.55 5.79
C GLU A 206 22.98 9.27 4.28
N LEU A 207 21.90 8.61 3.84
CA LEU A 207 21.68 8.30 2.42
C LEU A 207 21.47 9.55 1.56
N LEU A 208 20.81 10.57 2.10
CA LEU A 208 20.61 11.86 1.45
C LEU A 208 21.93 12.64 1.35
N GLU A 209 22.68 12.74 2.44
CA GLU A 209 23.97 13.45 2.51
C GLU A 209 25.03 12.84 1.61
N THR A 210 25.07 11.50 1.52
CA THR A 210 26.00 10.77 0.64
C THR A 210 25.56 10.77 -0.83
N GLY A 211 24.36 11.25 -1.15
CA GLY A 211 23.79 11.24 -2.50
C GLY A 211 23.39 9.86 -3.01
N VAL A 212 23.33 8.85 -2.13
CA VAL A 212 22.80 7.52 -2.46
C VAL A 212 21.30 7.60 -2.71
N VAL A 213 20.59 8.41 -1.92
CA VAL A 213 19.22 8.83 -2.22
C VAL A 213 19.27 10.31 -2.57
N GLU A 214 18.76 10.67 -3.74
CA GLU A 214 18.71 12.06 -4.19
C GLU A 214 17.25 12.47 -4.34
N VAL A 215 16.88 13.63 -3.78
CA VAL A 215 15.56 14.24 -3.99
C VAL A 215 15.75 15.55 -4.72
N ALA A 216 15.26 15.64 -5.95
CA ALA A 216 15.61 16.75 -6.83
C ALA A 216 14.46 17.18 -7.77
N PRO A 217 14.47 18.44 -8.23
CA PRO A 217 13.53 18.89 -9.26
C PRO A 217 13.84 18.23 -10.61
N LEU A 218 12.81 18.02 -11.45
CA LEU A 218 12.99 17.41 -12.79
C LEU A 218 14.02 18.14 -13.66
N ALA A 219 14.12 19.47 -13.56
CA ALA A 219 15.08 20.25 -14.34
C ALA A 219 16.55 19.84 -14.12
N PHE A 220 16.87 19.24 -12.96
CA PHE A 220 18.23 18.85 -12.59
C PHE A 220 18.63 17.50 -13.22
N MET A 221 17.69 16.81 -13.88
CA MET A 221 17.96 15.53 -14.55
C MET A 221 18.59 15.71 -15.93
N ARG A 222 18.54 16.91 -16.51
CA ARG A 222 19.02 17.17 -17.87
C ARG A 222 20.52 16.88 -17.99
N GLY A 223 20.88 16.07 -18.99
CA GLY A 223 22.28 15.74 -19.30
C GLY A 223 22.94 14.73 -18.36
N ARG A 224 22.17 14.12 -17.43
CA ARG A 224 22.70 13.08 -16.53
C ARG A 224 22.64 11.70 -17.17
N THR A 225 23.65 10.89 -16.87
CA THR A 225 23.62 9.44 -17.14
C THR A 225 23.23 8.71 -15.85
N LEU A 226 22.12 7.98 -15.90
CA LEU A 226 21.47 7.43 -14.71
C LEU A 226 21.63 5.91 -14.59
N ASN A 227 22.88 5.43 -14.55
CA ASN A 227 23.21 4.02 -14.34
C ASN A 227 22.94 3.54 -12.90
N ASP A 228 22.65 2.25 -12.75
CA ASP A 228 22.44 1.52 -11.49
C ASP A 228 21.50 2.24 -10.50
N ALA A 229 20.45 2.87 -11.02
CA ALA A 229 19.56 3.74 -10.27
C ALA A 229 18.11 3.26 -10.30
N PHE A 230 17.40 3.39 -9.18
CA PHE A 230 15.95 3.32 -9.15
C PHE A 230 15.39 4.75 -9.20
N ILE A 231 14.69 5.11 -10.28
CA ILE A 231 14.24 6.50 -10.51
C ILE A 231 12.73 6.55 -10.40
N ILE A 232 12.22 7.50 -9.61
CA ILE A 232 10.80 7.74 -9.40
C ILE A 232 10.51 9.18 -9.82
N LEU A 233 9.74 9.34 -10.89
CA LEU A 233 9.18 10.63 -11.29
C LEU A 233 7.76 10.75 -10.72
N ASP A 234 7.63 11.50 -9.64
CA ASP A 234 6.36 11.79 -8.98
C ASP A 234 5.64 12.96 -9.65
N GLU A 235 4.31 12.97 -9.58
CA GLU A 235 3.44 13.97 -10.23
C GLU A 235 3.78 14.25 -11.71
N ALA A 236 4.11 13.20 -12.46
CA ALA A 236 4.53 13.29 -13.86
C ALA A 236 3.48 13.97 -14.78
N GLN A 237 2.21 14.02 -14.38
CA GLN A 237 1.19 14.75 -15.14
C GLN A 237 1.46 16.26 -15.25
N ASN A 238 2.35 16.80 -14.41
CA ASN A 238 2.75 18.21 -14.45
C ASN A 238 3.94 18.47 -15.40
N THR A 239 4.41 17.47 -16.15
CA THR A 239 5.41 17.69 -17.20
C THR A 239 4.76 18.21 -18.48
N THR A 240 5.49 19.03 -19.23
CA THR A 240 5.06 19.44 -20.58
C THR A 240 5.15 18.26 -21.54
N ALA A 241 4.21 18.18 -22.48
CA ALA A 241 4.23 17.24 -23.61
C ALA A 241 5.29 17.64 -24.65
#